data_AF-A0A1I7CX55-F1
#
_entry.id   AF-A0A1I7CX55-F1
#
_cell.length_a   1.000
_cell.length_b   1.000
_cell.length_c   1.000
_cell.angle_alpha   90.00
_cell.angle_beta   90.00
_cell.angle_gamma   90.00
#
_symmetry.space_group_name_H-M   'P 1'
#
loop_
_entity.id
_entity.type
_entity.pdbx_description
1 polymer ?
#
loop_
_entity_poly.entity_id
_entity_poly.type
_entity_poly.pdbx_seq_one_letter_code
_entity_poly.pdbx_strand_id
1 'polypeptide(L)'
;MTASAARVPCTVVTGFLGAGKTTLIRHILENANGRRLALIVNEFGDIGIDGEILKGCGVDACPEENIVELANGCLCCTVADDFVPALDQILALEPKVDHIIIETSGLALPKPLVQAFQWPSVKSRVTVDGVVAVVDGPALAAGKVASDLDALQAQRQEDDSLDHDDPVEEVFEDQVACADLIILSKSDLLDAAGSARANAIISEHLSRAVKIVPTAQGKVDPSVLLGLGLAVEDDIENRKTHHDDELDHEHDDFDSFIIELPAISDPDALAKRVATAAEQENVLRVKGFVDVGGKPMRLLVQAVGPRVNHYYDRAWTAADDRRSRLVVIGLKGLNRAAIERILVS
;
A
#
# COMPACT_ATOMS: atom_id res chain seq x y z
N MET A 1 15.97 -31.25 -4.37
CA MET A 1 16.43 -29.85 -4.23
C MET A 1 16.06 -29.11 -5.49
N THR A 2 15.07 -28.21 -5.38
CA THR A 2 14.99 -26.91 -6.07
C THR A 2 13.91 -26.17 -5.28
N ALA A 3 14.33 -25.45 -4.23
CA ALA A 3 13.44 -24.59 -3.48
C ALA A 3 12.94 -23.51 -4.44
N SER A 4 11.66 -23.56 -4.81
CA SER A 4 10.97 -22.36 -5.26
C SER A 4 11.16 -21.33 -4.14
N ALA A 5 11.79 -20.19 -4.42
CA ALA A 5 11.93 -19.13 -3.44
C ALA A 5 10.50 -18.69 -3.05
N ALA A 6 10.01 -19.18 -1.90
CA ALA A 6 8.68 -18.87 -1.43
C ALA A 6 8.63 -17.38 -1.07
N ARG A 7 7.70 -16.64 -1.67
CA ARG A 7 7.42 -15.24 -1.32
C ARG A 7 6.98 -15.18 0.14
N VAL A 8 7.46 -14.20 0.91
CA VAL A 8 7.03 -14.01 2.30
C VAL A 8 5.59 -13.46 2.29
N PRO A 9 4.63 -14.11 2.98
CA PRO A 9 3.25 -13.61 3.05
C PRO A 9 3.16 -12.36 3.92
N CYS A 10 2.32 -11.41 3.49
CA CYS A 10 2.05 -10.16 4.18
C CYS A 10 0.56 -10.01 4.48
N THR A 11 0.18 -9.70 5.71
CA THR A 11 -1.21 -9.33 6.06
C THR A 11 -1.27 -7.83 6.27
N VAL A 12 -2.17 -7.16 5.55
CA VAL A 12 -2.46 -5.73 5.74
C VAL A 12 -3.55 -5.59 6.79
N VAL A 13 -3.32 -4.77 7.82
CA VAL A 13 -4.30 -4.45 8.85
C VAL A 13 -4.65 -2.97 8.74
N THR A 14 -5.93 -2.68 8.46
CA THR A 14 -6.47 -1.32 8.26
C THR A 14 -7.67 -1.06 9.15
N GLY A 15 -8.12 0.20 9.23
CA GLY A 15 -9.23 0.65 10.07
C GLY A 15 -8.92 1.95 10.81
N PHE A 16 -9.95 2.68 11.22
CA PHE A 16 -9.77 3.99 11.86
C PHE A 16 -8.99 3.98 13.18
N LEU A 17 -8.52 5.18 13.56
CA LEU A 17 -7.93 5.43 14.86
C LEU A 17 -8.88 4.97 15.97
N GLY A 18 -8.35 4.28 16.98
CA GLY A 18 -9.15 3.77 18.10
C GLY A 18 -10.01 2.53 17.79
N ALA A 19 -10.03 2.03 16.53
CA ALA A 19 -10.76 0.80 16.18
C ALA A 19 -10.19 -0.46 16.85
N GLY A 20 -8.95 -0.41 17.35
CA GLY A 20 -8.31 -1.52 18.08
C GLY A 20 -7.29 -2.33 17.28
N LYS A 21 -6.72 -1.74 16.20
CA LYS A 21 -5.65 -2.35 15.39
C LYS A 21 -4.43 -2.77 16.23
N THR A 22 -3.86 -1.86 17.00
CA THR A 22 -2.70 -2.10 17.89
C THR A 22 -2.97 -3.24 18.87
N THR A 23 -4.15 -3.26 19.48
CA THR A 23 -4.58 -4.35 20.39
C THR A 23 -4.65 -5.70 19.68
N LEU A 24 -5.18 -5.72 18.45
CA LEU A 24 -5.24 -6.92 17.62
C LEU A 24 -3.84 -7.41 17.24
N ILE A 25 -2.99 -6.52 16.74
CA ILE A 25 -1.62 -6.83 16.31
C ILE A 25 -0.81 -7.38 17.49
N ARG A 26 -0.88 -6.71 18.64
CA ARG A 26 -0.24 -7.21 19.87
C ARG A 26 -0.69 -8.62 20.21
N HIS A 27 -2.00 -8.90 20.15
CA HIS A 27 -2.51 -10.24 20.39
C HIS A 27 -1.93 -11.28 19.40
N ILE A 28 -1.81 -10.92 18.11
CA ILE A 28 -1.18 -11.76 17.09
C ILE A 28 0.29 -12.05 17.43
N LEU A 29 1.05 -11.02 17.79
CA LEU A 29 2.47 -11.16 18.13
C LEU A 29 2.67 -12.07 19.35
N GLU A 30 1.88 -11.87 20.41
CA GLU A 30 1.94 -12.68 21.64
C GLU A 30 1.51 -14.15 21.41
N ASN A 31 0.71 -14.41 20.37
CA ASN A 31 0.14 -15.73 20.07
C ASN A 31 0.61 -16.30 18.72
N ALA A 32 1.80 -15.90 18.25
CA ALA A 32 2.35 -16.26 16.95
C ALA A 32 2.61 -17.77 16.75
N ASN A 33 2.45 -18.59 17.79
CA ASN A 33 2.55 -20.06 17.74
C ASN A 33 3.84 -20.57 17.08
N GLY A 34 4.97 -19.91 17.37
CA GLY A 34 6.30 -20.25 16.84
C GLY A 34 6.62 -19.68 15.46
N ARG A 35 5.73 -18.88 14.86
CA ARG A 35 6.05 -18.09 13.65
C ARG A 35 6.90 -16.88 14.02
N ARG A 36 7.88 -16.57 13.19
CA ARG A 36 8.66 -15.32 13.27
C ARG A 36 7.96 -14.25 12.46
N LEU A 37 7.56 -13.19 13.13
CA LEU A 37 6.81 -12.11 12.53
C LEU A 37 7.71 -10.88 12.38
N ALA A 38 7.43 -10.07 11.38
CA ALA A 38 7.88 -8.68 11.31
C ALA A 38 6.67 -7.77 11.20
N LEU A 39 6.83 -6.54 11.67
CA LEU A 39 5.79 -5.53 11.65
C LEU A 39 6.31 -4.28 10.94
N ILE A 40 5.54 -3.81 9.96
CA ILE A 40 5.69 -2.50 9.36
C ILE A 40 4.55 -1.64 9.89
N VAL A 41 4.87 -0.57 10.62
CA VAL A 41 3.88 0.40 11.10
C VAL A 41 3.95 1.64 10.23
N ASN A 42 2.85 1.98 9.59
CA ASN A 42 2.71 3.20 8.80
C ASN A 42 1.85 4.21 9.56
N GLU A 43 2.48 5.08 10.35
CA GLU A 43 1.82 6.10 11.19
C GLU A 43 2.37 7.51 10.88
N PHE A 44 1.53 8.53 11.08
CA PHE A 44 1.89 9.95 11.00
C PHE A 44 1.94 10.56 12.41
N GLY A 45 2.93 11.42 12.66
CA GLY A 45 3.03 12.24 13.88
C GLY A 45 4.20 11.90 14.82
N ASP A 46 4.62 12.89 15.61
CA ASP A 46 5.82 12.91 16.47
C ASP A 46 5.77 11.98 17.71
N ILE A 47 4.76 11.12 17.83
CA ILE A 47 4.67 10.17 18.94
C ILE A 47 4.22 8.81 18.40
N GLY A 48 5.18 7.98 18.00
CA GLY A 48 5.00 6.56 17.69
C GLY A 48 4.68 5.74 18.94
N ILE A 49 3.61 6.14 19.66
CA ILE A 49 3.13 5.46 20.87
C ILE A 49 2.87 3.99 20.55
N ASP A 50 2.35 3.67 19.37
CA ASP A 50 2.02 2.30 19.00
C ASP A 50 3.28 1.46 18.72
N GLY A 51 4.29 2.03 18.07
CA GLY A 51 5.59 1.41 17.88
C GLY A 51 6.38 1.21 19.18
N GLU A 52 6.38 2.20 20.08
CA GLU A 52 6.99 2.09 21.41
C GLU A 52 6.23 1.10 22.33
N ILE A 53 4.90 1.09 22.28
CA ILE A 53 4.06 0.11 22.99
C ILE A 53 4.42 -1.31 22.53
N LEU A 54 4.65 -1.52 21.24
CA LEU A 54 4.97 -2.83 20.68
C LEU A 54 6.43 -3.23 20.92
N LYS A 55 7.40 -2.30 20.80
CA LYS A 55 8.81 -2.53 21.13
C LYS A 55 9.00 -2.88 22.61
N GLY A 56 8.32 -2.16 23.51
CA GLY A 56 8.37 -2.40 24.94
C GLY A 56 7.76 -3.73 25.43
N CYS A 57 7.11 -4.51 24.55
CA CYS A 57 6.45 -5.77 24.93
C CYS A 57 7.39 -6.98 25.06
N GLY A 58 8.63 -6.92 24.54
CA GLY A 58 9.61 -8.01 24.69
C GLY A 58 9.11 -9.36 24.16
N VAL A 59 8.43 -9.36 23.01
CA VAL A 59 7.82 -10.56 22.42
C VAL A 59 8.84 -11.32 21.56
N ASP A 60 9.18 -12.55 21.94
CA ASP A 60 10.17 -13.37 21.22
C ASP A 60 9.83 -13.59 19.73
N ALA A 61 8.55 -13.56 19.38
CA ALA A 61 8.07 -13.76 18.01
C ALA A 61 8.30 -12.55 17.08
N CYS A 62 8.46 -11.34 17.64
CA CYS A 62 8.74 -10.11 16.92
C CYS A 62 9.69 -9.24 17.77
N PRO A 63 11.00 -9.54 17.72
CA PRO A 63 12.03 -8.72 18.35
C PRO A 63 11.96 -7.25 17.90
N GLU A 64 12.50 -6.32 18.68
CA GLU A 64 12.47 -4.89 18.35
C GLU A 64 13.10 -4.60 16.98
N GLU A 65 14.13 -5.37 16.58
CA GLU A 65 14.77 -5.26 15.27
C GLU A 65 13.87 -5.67 14.08
N ASN A 66 12.76 -6.36 14.35
CA ASN A 66 11.78 -6.77 13.34
C ASN A 66 10.61 -5.78 13.20
N ILE A 67 10.60 -4.70 14.00
CA ILE A 67 9.60 -3.63 13.94
C ILE A 67 10.21 -2.46 13.18
N VAL A 68 9.68 -2.20 11.98
CA VAL A 68 10.10 -1.07 11.15
C VAL A 68 8.98 -0.04 11.08
N GLU A 69 9.28 1.18 11.50
CA GLU A 69 8.37 2.32 11.43
C GLU A 69 8.67 3.12 10.16
N LEU A 70 7.62 3.45 9.42
CA LEU A 70 7.72 4.35 8.27
C LEU A 70 7.45 5.77 8.75
N ALA A 71 8.47 6.64 8.71
CA ALA A 71 8.41 8.00 9.24
C ALA A 71 7.53 8.96 8.43
N ASN A 72 7.14 8.60 7.21
CA ASN A 72 6.47 9.50 6.28
C ASN A 72 4.97 9.25 6.14
N GLY A 73 4.38 8.28 6.84
CA GLY A 73 2.93 7.98 6.90
C GLY A 73 2.18 7.73 5.56
N CYS A 74 2.78 8.05 4.41
CA CYS A 74 2.18 8.07 3.10
C CYS A 74 2.35 6.71 2.45
N LEU A 75 1.36 5.85 2.63
CA LEU A 75 1.24 4.60 1.89
C LEU A 75 0.42 4.75 0.59
N CYS A 76 0.04 6.00 0.25
CA CYS A 76 -0.71 6.36 -0.94
C CYS A 76 0.08 7.18 -1.99
N CYS A 77 1.00 8.09 -1.61
CA CYS A 77 1.53 9.09 -2.58
C CYS A 77 3.08 9.10 -2.78
N THR A 78 3.89 8.74 -1.78
CA THR A 78 5.38 8.67 -1.83
C THR A 78 5.94 7.27 -1.52
N VAL A 79 5.03 6.29 -1.47
CA VAL A 79 5.13 4.89 -1.05
C VAL A 79 6.41 4.15 -1.47
N ALA A 80 6.98 4.44 -2.64
CA ALA A 80 8.09 3.65 -3.16
C ALA A 80 9.40 3.86 -2.42
N ASP A 81 9.63 5.05 -1.87
CA ASP A 81 10.94 5.46 -1.39
C ASP A 81 11.23 4.94 0.02
N ASP A 82 10.20 4.72 0.86
CA ASP A 82 10.37 4.19 2.23
C ASP A 82 9.89 2.74 2.40
N PHE A 83 8.86 2.31 1.66
CA PHE A 83 8.33 0.95 1.78
C PHE A 83 9.33 -0.11 1.30
N VAL A 84 10.00 0.14 0.16
CA VAL A 84 10.97 -0.82 -0.40
C VAL A 84 12.18 -0.98 0.51
N PRO A 85 12.82 0.08 1.03
CA PRO A 85 13.90 -0.06 2.01
C PRO A 85 13.47 -0.76 3.31
N ALA A 86 12.29 -0.47 3.85
CA ALA A 86 11.77 -1.15 5.04
C ALA A 86 11.59 -2.65 4.79
N LEU A 87 11.03 -3.00 3.63
CA LEU A 87 10.90 -4.38 3.20
C LEU A 87 12.28 -5.05 3.02
N ASP A 88 13.25 -4.35 2.44
CA ASP A 88 14.62 -4.83 2.27
C ASP A 88 15.27 -5.14 3.63
N GLN A 89 15.08 -4.26 4.62
CA GLN A 89 15.55 -4.47 5.99
C GLN A 89 14.96 -5.73 6.61
N ILE A 90 13.63 -5.90 6.54
CA ILE A 90 12.94 -7.08 7.09
C ILE A 90 13.37 -8.36 6.38
N LEU A 91 13.48 -8.34 5.04
CA LEU A 91 13.86 -9.51 4.26
C LEU A 91 15.34 -9.90 4.42
N ALA A 92 16.18 -8.98 4.89
CA ALA A 92 17.59 -9.20 5.20
C ALA A 92 17.80 -9.84 6.59
N LEU A 93 16.77 -9.93 7.43
CA LEU A 93 16.88 -10.51 8.77
C LEU A 93 17.28 -12.00 8.73
N GLU A 94 18.19 -12.36 9.63
CA GLU A 94 18.56 -13.75 9.92
C GLU A 94 18.32 -14.06 11.41
N PRO A 95 17.49 -15.06 11.73
CA PRO A 95 16.85 -15.99 10.80
C PRO A 95 15.61 -15.37 10.12
N LYS A 96 15.31 -15.79 8.88
CA LYS A 96 14.24 -15.18 8.06
C LYS A 96 12.88 -15.19 8.76
N VAL A 97 12.12 -14.12 8.57
CA VAL A 97 10.72 -14.02 9.02
C VAL A 97 9.82 -14.95 8.22
N ASP A 98 8.76 -15.44 8.87
CA ASP A 98 7.77 -16.33 8.27
C ASP A 98 6.56 -15.56 7.73
N HIS A 99 6.28 -14.36 8.26
CA HIS A 99 5.14 -13.52 7.86
C HIS A 99 5.41 -12.05 8.21
N ILE A 100 4.89 -11.13 7.42
CA ILE A 100 4.97 -9.67 7.66
C ILE A 100 3.56 -9.13 7.94
N ILE A 101 3.39 -8.37 9.00
CA ILE A 101 2.17 -7.62 9.29
C ILE A 101 2.43 -6.18 8.89
N ILE A 102 1.50 -5.57 8.15
CA ILE A 102 1.57 -4.16 7.75
C ILE A 102 0.38 -3.45 8.34
N GLU A 103 0.61 -2.58 9.30
CA GLU A 103 -0.40 -1.69 9.85
C GLU A 103 -0.47 -0.41 9.03
N THR A 104 -1.67 -0.06 8.57
CA THR A 104 -1.93 1.24 7.93
C THR A 104 -2.36 2.26 8.99
N SER A 105 -2.18 3.56 8.67
CA SER A 105 -2.74 4.63 9.50
C SER A 105 -4.27 4.54 9.53
N GLY A 106 -4.89 5.29 10.44
CA GLY A 106 -6.36 5.33 10.57
C GLY A 106 -7.06 5.64 9.26
N LEU A 107 -6.51 6.57 8.49
CA LEU A 107 -7.12 7.16 7.30
C LEU A 107 -6.53 6.61 5.99
N ALA A 108 -5.48 5.80 6.06
CA ALA A 108 -4.87 5.23 4.87
C ALA A 108 -5.78 4.20 4.21
N LEU A 109 -5.86 4.30 2.88
CA LEU A 109 -6.58 3.34 2.05
C LEU A 109 -5.71 2.10 1.78
N PRO A 110 -6.25 0.88 1.92
CA PRO A 110 -5.48 -0.34 1.69
C PRO A 110 -5.19 -0.60 0.21
N LYS A 111 -5.99 -0.07 -0.72
CA LYS A 111 -5.88 -0.35 -2.16
C LYS A 111 -4.54 0.13 -2.76
N PRO A 112 -4.10 1.39 -2.58
CA PRO A 112 -2.79 1.85 -3.05
C PRO A 112 -1.61 1.04 -2.48
N LEU A 113 -1.67 0.66 -1.20
CA LEU A 113 -0.67 -0.20 -0.58
C LEU A 113 -0.59 -1.55 -1.29
N VAL A 114 -1.73 -2.21 -1.46
CA VAL A 114 -1.78 -3.53 -2.09
C VAL A 114 -1.28 -3.46 -3.53
N GLN A 115 -1.57 -2.38 -4.27
CA GLN A 115 -1.02 -2.16 -5.62
C GLN A 115 0.52 -2.08 -5.62
N ALA A 116 1.15 -1.55 -4.56
CA ALA A 116 2.61 -1.50 -4.45
C ALA A 116 3.27 -2.90 -4.49
N PHE A 117 2.53 -3.96 -4.09
CA PHE A 117 3.02 -5.34 -4.18
C PHE A 117 3.19 -5.84 -5.62
N GLN A 118 2.55 -5.20 -6.60
CA GLN A 118 2.74 -5.52 -8.00
C GLN A 118 4.06 -4.98 -8.59
N TRP A 119 4.77 -4.11 -7.87
CA TRP A 119 6.03 -3.55 -8.37
C TRP A 119 7.09 -4.64 -8.55
N PRO A 120 7.91 -4.60 -9.62
CA PRO A 120 8.90 -5.65 -9.89
C PRO A 120 9.88 -5.94 -8.74
N SER A 121 10.24 -4.90 -7.99
CA SER A 121 11.11 -5.00 -6.80
C SER A 121 10.43 -5.70 -5.62
N VAL A 122 9.10 -5.74 -5.54
CA VAL A 122 8.35 -6.28 -4.41
C VAL A 122 7.73 -7.64 -4.76
N LYS A 123 7.09 -7.73 -5.94
CA LYS A 123 6.31 -8.88 -6.43
C LYS A 123 7.03 -10.22 -6.37
N SER A 124 8.35 -10.22 -6.57
CA SER A 124 9.16 -11.45 -6.58
C SER A 124 9.52 -11.96 -5.18
N ARG A 125 9.31 -11.16 -4.13
CA ARG A 125 9.82 -11.41 -2.78
C ARG A 125 8.72 -11.59 -1.74
N VAL A 126 7.59 -10.92 -1.93
CA VAL A 126 6.45 -10.95 -0.99
C VAL A 126 5.11 -11.06 -1.73
N THR A 127 4.06 -11.42 -0.99
CA THR A 127 2.69 -11.58 -1.50
C THR A 127 1.69 -11.14 -0.44
N VAL A 128 0.56 -10.54 -0.83
CA VAL A 128 -0.48 -10.11 0.10
C VAL A 128 -1.38 -11.30 0.41
N ASP A 129 -1.25 -11.79 1.62
CA ASP A 129 -2.02 -12.90 2.17
C ASP A 129 -3.50 -12.55 2.31
N GLY A 130 -3.79 -11.33 2.78
CA GLY A 130 -5.13 -10.79 2.95
C GLY A 130 -5.13 -9.35 3.47
N VAL A 131 -6.23 -8.64 3.24
CA VAL A 131 -6.52 -7.35 3.88
C VAL A 131 -7.52 -7.57 5.02
N VAL A 132 -7.16 -7.13 6.22
CA VAL A 132 -7.99 -7.22 7.43
C VAL A 132 -8.44 -5.82 7.83
N ALA A 133 -9.73 -5.55 7.75
CA ALA A 133 -10.29 -4.31 8.28
C ALA A 133 -10.75 -4.50 9.72
N VAL A 134 -10.28 -3.65 10.63
CA VAL A 134 -10.69 -3.61 12.03
C VAL A 134 -11.68 -2.47 12.21
N VAL A 135 -12.89 -2.80 12.63
CA VAL A 135 -13.99 -1.84 12.77
C VAL A 135 -14.52 -1.81 14.19
N ASP A 136 -14.78 -0.61 14.70
CA ASP A 136 -15.30 -0.40 16.06
C ASP A 136 -16.78 -0.75 16.15
N GLY A 137 -17.09 -1.85 16.85
CA GLY A 137 -18.47 -2.32 16.97
C GLY A 137 -19.43 -1.31 17.63
N PRO A 138 -19.13 -0.79 18.84
CA PRO A 138 -19.92 0.26 19.48
C PRO A 138 -20.14 1.51 18.63
N ALA A 139 -19.11 1.99 17.92
CA ALA A 139 -19.24 3.14 17.02
C ALA A 139 -20.27 2.84 15.92
N LEU A 140 -20.11 1.72 15.21
CA LEU A 140 -21.03 1.32 14.14
C LEU A 140 -22.45 1.10 14.67
N ALA A 141 -22.60 0.45 15.82
CA ALA A 141 -23.91 0.24 16.44
C ALA A 141 -24.63 1.55 16.80
N ALA A 142 -23.88 2.65 16.95
CA ALA A 142 -24.38 4.01 17.17
C ALA A 142 -24.51 4.84 15.87
N GLY A 143 -24.26 4.24 14.71
CA GLY A 143 -24.33 4.90 13.40
C GLY A 143 -23.13 5.81 13.10
N LYS A 144 -21.97 5.53 13.70
CA LYS A 144 -20.71 6.25 13.45
C LYS A 144 -19.66 5.29 12.95
N VAL A 145 -18.69 5.80 12.18
CA VAL A 145 -17.59 4.98 11.66
C VAL A 145 -16.37 4.95 12.60
N ALA A 146 -16.24 5.93 13.50
CA ALA A 146 -15.21 5.99 14.53
C ALA A 146 -15.76 6.40 15.91
N SER A 147 -15.07 6.00 16.97
CA SER A 147 -15.46 6.34 18.36
C SER A 147 -15.17 7.79 18.73
N ASP A 148 -14.14 8.38 18.13
CA ASP A 148 -13.70 9.76 18.37
C ASP A 148 -13.51 10.47 17.02
N LEU A 149 -14.53 11.22 16.61
CA LEU A 149 -14.52 11.94 15.35
C LEU A 149 -13.61 13.19 15.41
N ASP A 150 -13.41 13.77 16.60
CA ASP A 150 -12.56 14.94 16.77
C ASP A 150 -11.09 14.54 16.62
N ALA A 151 -10.68 13.42 17.22
CA ALA A 151 -9.34 12.86 17.03
C ALA A 151 -9.10 12.43 15.58
N LEU A 152 -10.11 11.86 14.92
CA LEU A 152 -10.01 11.50 13.50
C LEU A 152 -9.87 12.74 12.60
N GLN A 153 -10.60 13.82 12.91
CA GLN A 153 -10.48 15.08 12.19
C GLN A 153 -9.11 15.74 12.42
N ALA A 154 -8.57 15.68 13.64
CA ALA A 154 -7.21 16.15 13.91
C ALA A 154 -6.17 15.35 13.10
N GLN A 155 -6.29 14.02 13.08
CA GLN A 155 -5.43 13.16 12.26
C GLN A 155 -5.54 13.51 10.76
N ARG A 156 -6.75 13.81 10.27
CA ARG A 156 -6.97 14.28 8.89
C ARG A 156 -6.26 15.59 8.60
N GLN A 157 -6.30 16.54 9.53
CA GLN A 157 -5.68 17.86 9.36
C GLN A 157 -4.16 17.84 9.42
N GLU A 158 -3.58 16.80 10.04
CA GLU A 158 -2.13 16.61 10.14
C GLU A 158 -1.55 15.81 8.97
N ASP A 159 -2.40 15.15 8.18
CA ASP A 159 -2.00 14.32 7.03
C ASP A 159 -2.21 15.08 5.72
N ASP A 160 -1.19 15.84 5.33
CA ASP A 160 -1.14 16.61 4.08
C ASP A 160 -1.25 15.74 2.80
N SER A 161 -1.25 14.40 2.93
CA SER A 161 -1.34 13.46 1.81
C SER A 161 -2.76 12.96 1.53
N LEU A 162 -3.70 13.24 2.42
CA LEU A 162 -5.11 12.94 2.23
C LEU A 162 -5.77 14.04 1.42
N ASP A 163 -6.72 13.65 0.59
CA ASP A 163 -7.68 14.61 0.09
C ASP A 163 -8.58 15.03 1.26
N HIS A 164 -8.49 16.29 1.66
CA HIS A 164 -9.25 16.81 2.80
C HIS A 164 -10.74 17.00 2.48
N ASP A 165 -11.12 16.86 1.20
CA ASP A 165 -12.50 16.99 0.75
C ASP A 165 -13.28 15.66 0.80
N ASP A 166 -12.60 14.51 0.87
CA ASP A 166 -13.27 13.20 0.97
C ASP A 166 -14.03 13.06 2.30
N PRO A 167 -15.31 12.65 2.29
CA PRO A 167 -16.03 12.29 3.50
C PRO A 167 -15.35 11.15 4.27
N VAL A 168 -15.37 11.22 5.60
CA VAL A 168 -14.81 10.15 6.46
C VAL A 168 -15.51 8.82 6.18
N GLU A 169 -16.81 8.90 5.91
CA GLU A 169 -17.65 7.78 5.57
C GLU A 169 -17.13 7.04 4.33
N GLU A 170 -16.67 7.73 3.29
CA GLU A 170 -16.18 7.10 2.06
C GLU A 170 -14.85 6.36 2.30
N VAL A 171 -13.97 6.90 3.16
CA VAL A 171 -12.74 6.20 3.58
C VAL A 171 -13.08 4.90 4.32
N PHE A 172 -14.13 4.90 5.15
CA PHE A 172 -14.59 3.68 5.82
C PHE A 172 -15.13 2.66 4.82
N GLU A 173 -15.97 3.11 3.90
CA GLU A 173 -16.56 2.26 2.85
C GLU A 173 -15.47 1.56 2.05
N ASP A 174 -14.40 2.28 1.71
CA ASP A 174 -13.27 1.74 0.96
C ASP A 174 -12.42 0.74 1.74
N GLN A 175 -12.17 1.02 3.03
CA GLN A 175 -11.48 0.08 3.92
C GLN A 175 -12.27 -1.24 4.04
N VAL A 176 -13.60 -1.15 4.16
CA VAL A 176 -14.50 -2.31 4.24
C VAL A 176 -14.58 -3.05 2.91
N ALA A 177 -14.73 -2.34 1.79
CA ALA A 177 -14.81 -2.92 0.45
C ALA A 177 -13.54 -3.69 0.07
N CYS A 178 -12.38 -3.20 0.50
CA CYS A 178 -11.10 -3.86 0.28
C CYS A 178 -10.84 -5.07 1.19
N ALA A 179 -11.59 -5.26 2.28
CA ALA A 179 -11.29 -6.26 3.29
C ALA A 179 -11.60 -7.69 2.83
N ASP A 180 -10.68 -8.63 3.08
CA ASP A 180 -10.86 -10.09 2.97
C ASP A 180 -11.39 -10.72 4.25
N LEU A 181 -11.19 -10.03 5.36
CA LEU A 181 -11.71 -10.38 6.67
C LEU A 181 -12.01 -9.09 7.43
N ILE A 182 -13.14 -9.07 8.14
CA ILE A 182 -13.49 -7.95 8.99
C ILE A 182 -13.45 -8.39 10.45
N ILE A 183 -12.70 -7.66 11.27
CA ILE A 183 -12.69 -7.80 12.71
C ILE A 183 -13.63 -6.77 13.31
N LEU A 184 -14.78 -7.23 13.82
CA LEU A 184 -15.69 -6.40 14.59
C LEU A 184 -15.16 -6.33 16.04
N SER A 185 -14.43 -5.27 16.35
CA SER A 185 -13.78 -5.10 17.64
C SER A 185 -14.77 -4.65 18.73
N LYS A 186 -14.35 -4.79 19.98
CA LYS A 186 -15.11 -4.37 21.18
C LYS A 186 -16.52 -4.99 21.23
N SER A 187 -16.68 -6.19 20.69
CA SER A 187 -17.97 -6.90 20.65
C SER A 187 -18.51 -7.25 22.04
N ASP A 188 -17.67 -7.27 23.07
CA ASP A 188 -18.05 -7.38 24.48
C ASP A 188 -18.89 -6.20 24.99
N LEU A 189 -18.86 -5.07 24.29
CA LEU A 189 -19.65 -3.88 24.59
C LEU A 189 -20.98 -3.83 23.81
N LEU A 190 -21.26 -4.84 22.99
CA LEU A 190 -22.47 -4.92 22.16
C LEU A 190 -23.49 -5.90 22.73
N ASP A 191 -24.75 -5.49 22.74
CA ASP A 191 -25.87 -6.42 22.85
C ASP A 191 -26.22 -7.02 21.48
N ALA A 192 -27.14 -7.99 21.46
CA ALA A 192 -27.54 -8.65 20.21
C ALA A 192 -28.09 -7.68 19.17
N ALA A 193 -28.79 -6.62 19.60
CA ALA A 193 -29.34 -5.61 18.71
C ALA A 193 -28.25 -4.70 18.12
N GLY A 194 -27.27 -4.28 18.93
CA GLY A 194 -26.12 -3.50 18.51
C GLY A 194 -25.22 -4.28 17.56
N SER A 195 -24.97 -5.55 17.85
CA SER A 195 -24.24 -6.44 16.94
C SER A 195 -24.97 -6.57 15.59
N ALA A 196 -26.29 -6.76 15.58
CA ALA A 196 -27.07 -6.82 14.35
C ALA A 196 -26.99 -5.51 13.54
N ARG A 197 -27.05 -4.34 14.21
CA ARG A 197 -26.89 -3.03 13.54
C ARG A 197 -25.51 -2.86 12.92
N ALA A 198 -24.45 -3.17 13.66
CA ALA A 198 -23.08 -3.05 13.15
C ALA A 198 -22.85 -3.99 11.95
N ASN A 199 -23.32 -5.24 12.02
CA ASN A 199 -23.22 -6.17 10.90
C ASN A 199 -24.02 -5.70 9.67
N ALA A 200 -25.18 -5.08 9.86
CA ALA A 200 -25.98 -4.53 8.76
C ALA A 200 -25.21 -3.42 8.03
N ILE A 201 -24.67 -2.45 8.77
CA ILE A 201 -23.86 -1.34 8.19
C ILE A 201 -22.68 -1.91 7.41
N ILE A 202 -21.90 -2.83 7.99
CA ILE A 202 -20.77 -3.46 7.29
C ILE A 202 -21.24 -4.14 6.00
N SER A 203 -22.36 -4.86 6.04
CA SER A 203 -22.86 -5.61 4.89
C SER A 203 -23.37 -4.72 3.76
N GLU A 204 -23.79 -3.48 4.04
CA GLU A 204 -24.24 -2.52 3.03
C GLU A 204 -23.10 -2.09 2.09
N HIS A 205 -21.87 -2.07 2.60
CA HIS A 205 -20.68 -1.62 1.85
C HIS A 205 -19.86 -2.78 1.26
N LEU A 206 -20.35 -4.01 1.39
CA LEU A 206 -19.66 -5.19 0.87
C LEU A 206 -20.25 -5.64 -0.48
N SER A 207 -19.43 -5.59 -1.52
CA SER A 207 -19.77 -6.13 -2.85
C SER A 207 -19.65 -7.67 -2.92
N ARG A 208 -19.06 -8.31 -1.91
CA ARG A 208 -18.84 -9.76 -1.82
C ARG A 208 -19.06 -10.28 -0.40
N ALA A 209 -19.26 -11.59 -0.26
CA ALA A 209 -19.33 -12.22 1.05
C ALA A 209 -17.96 -12.20 1.75
N VAL A 210 -17.78 -11.28 2.69
CA VAL A 210 -16.61 -11.20 3.58
C VAL A 210 -17.00 -11.71 4.96
N LYS A 211 -16.12 -12.48 5.60
CA LYS A 211 -16.38 -13.01 6.94
C LYS A 211 -16.15 -11.92 7.99
N ILE A 212 -17.16 -11.68 8.82
CA ILE A 212 -17.09 -10.78 9.97
C ILE A 212 -16.83 -11.62 11.22
N VAL A 213 -15.76 -11.32 11.93
CA VAL A 213 -15.35 -12.01 13.15
C VAL A 213 -15.47 -11.06 14.33
N PRO A 214 -16.43 -11.28 15.26
CA PRO A 214 -16.52 -10.51 16.48
C PRO A 214 -15.37 -10.86 17.41
N THR A 215 -14.73 -9.84 17.97
CA THR A 215 -13.62 -9.98 18.92
C THR A 215 -13.82 -9.11 20.14
N ALA A 216 -13.28 -9.55 21.26
CA ALA A 216 -13.23 -8.80 22.51
C ALA A 216 -11.75 -8.64 22.90
N GLN A 217 -11.32 -7.42 23.18
CA GLN A 217 -9.92 -7.12 23.55
C GLN A 217 -8.87 -7.64 22.54
N GLY A 218 -9.20 -7.62 21.24
CA GLY A 218 -8.32 -8.10 20.17
C GLY A 218 -8.10 -9.63 20.13
N LYS A 219 -8.79 -10.39 20.99
CA LYS A 219 -8.60 -11.84 21.09
C LYS A 219 -9.23 -12.57 19.91
N VAL A 220 -8.38 -13.18 19.09
CA VAL A 220 -8.75 -13.99 17.93
C VAL A 220 -7.56 -14.89 17.59
N ASP A 221 -7.85 -16.12 17.18
CA ASP A 221 -6.80 -17.05 16.76
C ASP A 221 -6.03 -16.47 15.56
N PRO A 222 -4.70 -16.26 15.65
CA PRO A 222 -3.92 -15.69 14.57
C PRO A 222 -4.00 -16.49 13.26
N SER A 223 -4.33 -17.78 13.29
CA SER A 223 -4.55 -18.58 12.09
C SER A 223 -5.75 -18.14 11.25
N VAL A 224 -6.66 -17.35 11.83
CA VAL A 224 -7.79 -16.75 11.12
C VAL A 224 -7.36 -15.52 10.31
N LEU A 225 -6.24 -14.89 10.68
CA LEU A 225 -5.71 -13.65 10.10
C LEU A 225 -4.48 -13.89 9.23
N LEU A 226 -3.71 -14.93 9.52
CA LEU A 226 -2.44 -15.25 8.89
C LEU A 226 -2.52 -16.58 8.14
N GLY A 227 -2.20 -16.56 6.85
CA GLY A 227 -2.22 -17.71 5.95
C GLY A 227 -3.52 -17.86 5.17
N LEU A 228 -4.20 -16.75 4.87
CA LEU A 228 -5.39 -16.73 4.00
C LEU A 228 -5.04 -17.13 2.55
N GLY A 229 -3.81 -16.89 2.11
CA GLY A 229 -3.25 -17.33 0.84
C GLY A 229 -3.91 -16.73 -0.39
N LEU A 230 -4.47 -15.53 -0.27
CA LEU A 230 -5.35 -14.96 -1.30
C LEU A 230 -4.61 -14.30 -2.46
N ALA A 231 -3.32 -13.98 -2.29
CA ALA A 231 -2.54 -13.22 -3.27
C ALA A 231 -3.32 -11.98 -3.75
N VAL A 232 -3.80 -11.19 -2.80
CA VAL A 232 -4.76 -10.11 -3.02
C VAL A 232 -4.29 -9.13 -4.09
N GLU A 233 -2.97 -8.94 -4.19
CA GLU A 233 -2.35 -8.10 -5.21
C GLU A 233 -2.71 -8.49 -6.65
N ASP A 234 -3.09 -9.74 -6.93
CA ASP A 234 -3.44 -10.20 -8.27
C ASP A 234 -4.90 -9.87 -8.66
N ASP A 235 -5.77 -9.53 -7.71
CA ASP A 235 -7.21 -9.26 -7.91
C ASP A 235 -7.66 -7.87 -7.39
N ILE A 236 -6.74 -7.10 -6.79
CA ILE A 236 -7.07 -5.83 -6.13
C ILE A 236 -7.77 -4.81 -7.06
N GLU A 237 -7.46 -4.83 -8.35
CA GLU A 237 -8.07 -3.94 -9.36
C GLU A 237 -9.58 -4.19 -9.56
N ASN A 238 -10.06 -5.40 -9.27
CA ASN A 238 -11.48 -5.74 -9.40
C ASN A 238 -12.31 -5.37 -8.16
N ARG A 239 -11.64 -4.94 -7.07
CA ARG A 239 -12.32 -4.50 -5.86
C ARG A 239 -12.75 -3.05 -6.04
N LYS A 240 -14.03 -2.87 -6.36
CA LYS A 240 -14.68 -1.58 -6.50
C LYS A 240 -14.72 -0.84 -5.16
N THR A 241 -14.19 0.36 -5.15
CA THR A 241 -14.20 1.31 -4.03
C THR A 241 -14.80 2.65 -4.50
N HIS A 242 -15.18 3.55 -3.60
CA HIS A 242 -15.75 4.86 -3.96
C HIS A 242 -14.74 5.66 -4.80
N HIS A 243 -13.47 5.56 -4.44
CA HIS A 243 -12.34 6.11 -5.19
C HIS A 243 -12.07 5.39 -6.54
N ASP A 244 -12.90 4.44 -6.98
CA ASP A 244 -12.86 3.83 -8.34
C ASP A 244 -13.89 4.40 -9.31
N ASP A 245 -15.06 4.84 -8.82
CA ASP A 245 -16.11 5.45 -9.65
C ASP A 245 -15.91 6.98 -9.77
N GLU A 246 -14.98 7.56 -9.00
CA GLU A 246 -14.39 8.90 -9.16
C GLU A 246 -13.31 8.98 -10.24
N LEU A 247 -13.53 8.29 -11.36
CA LEU A 247 -12.73 8.49 -12.58
C LEU A 247 -13.05 9.82 -13.31
N ASP A 248 -13.85 10.70 -12.69
CA ASP A 248 -14.08 12.08 -13.10
C ASP A 248 -13.96 13.03 -11.88
N HIS A 249 -12.73 13.54 -11.68
CA HIS A 249 -12.28 14.66 -10.80
C HIS A 249 -12.00 14.25 -9.34
N GLU A 250 -10.77 14.24 -8.78
CA GLU A 250 -9.66 15.20 -8.88
C GLU A 250 -8.25 14.55 -8.82
N HIS A 251 -7.53 14.53 -9.95
CA HIS A 251 -6.07 14.68 -9.94
C HIS A 251 -5.76 16.04 -10.55
N ASP A 252 -6.05 17.11 -9.82
CA ASP A 252 -5.85 18.45 -10.35
C ASP A 252 -4.51 19.09 -9.98
N ASP A 253 -3.57 18.29 -9.49
CA ASP A 253 -2.17 18.70 -9.45
C ASP A 253 -1.27 17.94 -10.41
N PHE A 254 -1.68 16.85 -11.08
CA PHE A 254 -0.76 16.11 -11.96
C PHE A 254 -1.38 15.56 -13.25
N ASP A 255 -0.75 15.86 -14.38
CA ASP A 255 -1.03 15.22 -15.66
C ASP A 255 -0.13 13.97 -15.83
N SER A 256 -0.64 12.93 -16.50
CA SER A 256 0.20 11.82 -16.96
C SER A 256 -0.14 11.37 -18.37
N PHE A 257 0.89 10.94 -19.10
CA PHE A 257 0.71 10.42 -20.45
C PHE A 257 1.87 9.50 -20.85
N ILE A 258 1.61 8.65 -21.85
CA ILE A 258 2.58 7.72 -22.41
C ILE A 258 3.20 8.34 -23.66
N ILE A 259 4.53 8.38 -23.71
CA ILE A 259 5.30 8.66 -24.91
C ILE A 259 5.84 7.35 -25.47
N GLU A 260 5.51 7.06 -26.72
CA GLU A 260 6.21 6.04 -27.49
C GLU A 260 7.46 6.64 -28.12
N LEU A 261 8.59 5.95 -27.95
CA LEU A 261 9.87 6.35 -28.52
C LEU A 261 10.32 5.37 -29.61
N PRO A 262 11.08 5.82 -30.61
CA PRO A 262 11.83 4.91 -31.45
C PRO A 262 12.91 4.16 -30.63
N ALA A 263 13.50 3.12 -31.22
CA ALA A 263 14.68 2.50 -30.63
C ALA A 263 15.82 3.52 -30.55
N ILE A 264 16.50 3.57 -29.41
CA ILE A 264 17.63 4.48 -29.16
C ILE A 264 18.97 3.77 -29.35
N SER A 265 20.04 4.51 -29.59
CA SER A 265 21.41 3.97 -29.62
C SER A 265 22.21 4.28 -28.36
N ASP A 266 21.82 5.32 -27.60
CA ASP A 266 22.58 5.86 -26.47
C ASP A 266 21.66 6.12 -25.26
N PRO A 267 21.69 5.23 -24.24
CA PRO A 267 20.97 5.40 -22.98
C PRO A 267 21.29 6.70 -22.23
N ASP A 268 22.54 7.15 -22.25
CA ASP A 268 22.95 8.36 -21.52
C ASP A 268 22.44 9.62 -22.21
N ALA A 269 22.34 9.61 -23.54
CA ALA A 269 21.67 10.67 -24.28
C ALA A 269 20.18 10.75 -23.93
N LEU A 270 19.48 9.62 -23.85
CA LEU A 270 18.09 9.60 -23.39
C LEU A 270 17.98 10.11 -21.94
N ALA A 271 18.87 9.70 -21.05
CA ALA A 271 18.85 10.14 -19.65
C ALA A 271 19.00 11.66 -19.53
N LYS A 272 19.86 12.28 -20.34
CA LYS A 272 19.98 13.74 -20.42
C LYS A 272 18.69 14.40 -20.89
N ARG A 273 18.04 13.87 -21.93
CA ARG A 273 16.75 14.39 -22.42
C ARG A 273 15.66 14.29 -21.36
N VAL A 274 15.61 13.18 -20.61
CA VAL A 274 14.67 13.01 -19.48
C VAL A 274 14.94 14.03 -18.38
N ALA A 275 16.21 14.27 -18.03
CA ALA A 275 16.57 15.31 -17.06
C ALA A 275 16.17 16.71 -17.55
N THR A 276 16.40 17.02 -18.83
CA THR A 276 15.98 18.28 -19.45
C THR A 276 14.46 18.46 -19.42
N ALA A 277 13.68 17.40 -19.69
CA ALA A 277 12.22 17.47 -19.60
C ALA A 277 11.74 17.72 -18.16
N ALA A 278 12.43 17.15 -17.16
CA ALA A 278 12.15 17.42 -15.74
C ALA A 278 12.45 18.86 -15.33
N GLU A 279 13.54 19.44 -15.84
CA GLU A 279 13.92 20.82 -15.53
C GLU A 279 13.04 21.86 -16.25
N GLN A 280 12.61 21.58 -17.47
CA GLN A 280 11.96 22.58 -18.33
C GLN A 280 10.43 22.52 -18.31
N GLU A 281 9.85 21.33 -18.09
CA GLU A 281 8.43 21.08 -18.32
C GLU A 281 7.72 20.51 -17.07
N ASN A 282 8.29 20.74 -15.88
CA ASN A 282 7.72 20.27 -14.59
C ASN A 282 7.42 18.76 -14.56
N VAL A 283 8.22 17.96 -15.26
CA VAL A 283 8.13 16.50 -15.20
C VAL A 283 8.69 16.03 -13.87
N LEU A 284 7.84 15.38 -13.08
CA LEU A 284 8.18 14.90 -11.74
C LEU A 284 8.69 13.46 -11.77
N ARG A 285 8.13 12.63 -12.66
CA ARG A 285 8.51 11.23 -12.77
C ARG A 285 8.47 10.77 -14.21
N VAL A 286 9.49 9.99 -14.57
CA VAL A 286 9.50 9.22 -15.82
C VAL A 286 9.81 7.79 -15.49
N LYS A 287 9.03 6.84 -16.01
CA LYS A 287 9.33 5.41 -15.88
C LYS A 287 8.94 4.67 -17.13
N GLY A 288 9.79 3.77 -17.58
CA GLY A 288 9.41 2.89 -18.68
C GLY A 288 10.53 2.06 -19.25
N PHE A 289 10.20 1.30 -20.27
CA PHE A 289 11.14 0.43 -20.96
C PHE A 289 11.45 1.00 -22.33
N VAL A 290 12.73 0.95 -22.70
CA VAL A 290 13.22 1.49 -23.96
C VAL A 290 13.98 0.40 -24.72
N ASP A 291 13.71 0.31 -26.01
CA ASP A 291 14.46 -0.54 -26.91
C ASP A 291 15.79 0.15 -27.28
N VAL A 292 16.89 -0.55 -27.07
CA VAL A 292 18.23 -0.10 -27.46
C VAL A 292 18.65 -0.89 -28.69
N GLY A 293 18.89 -0.18 -29.79
CA GLY A 293 19.25 -0.75 -31.08
C GLY A 293 20.43 -1.71 -30.97
N GLY A 294 20.27 -2.92 -31.52
CA GLY A 294 21.30 -3.97 -31.49
C GLY A 294 21.51 -4.63 -30.12
N LYS A 295 20.70 -4.29 -29.10
CA LYS A 295 20.72 -4.98 -27.80
C LYS A 295 19.51 -5.92 -27.68
N PRO A 296 19.71 -7.13 -27.11
CA PRO A 296 18.61 -8.05 -26.83
C PRO A 296 17.87 -7.72 -25.53
N MET A 297 18.43 -6.83 -24.70
CA MET A 297 17.92 -6.48 -23.37
C MET A 297 17.04 -5.23 -23.42
N ARG A 298 15.96 -5.20 -22.64
CA ARG A 298 15.18 -3.98 -22.41
C ARG A 298 15.91 -3.07 -21.43
N LEU A 299 15.98 -1.78 -21.72
CA LEU A 299 16.52 -0.77 -20.82
C LEU A 299 15.38 -0.24 -19.95
N LEU A 300 15.47 -0.36 -18.63
CA LEU A 300 14.59 0.35 -17.72
C LEU A 300 15.14 1.76 -17.53
N VAL A 301 14.31 2.78 -17.74
CA VAL A 301 14.60 4.18 -17.45
C VAL A 301 13.66 4.61 -16.33
N GLN A 302 14.21 5.19 -15.27
CA GLN A 302 13.46 5.75 -14.15
C GLN A 302 14.04 7.09 -13.73
N ALA A 303 13.18 8.07 -13.50
CA ALA A 303 13.57 9.41 -13.05
C ALA A 303 12.61 9.95 -12.00
N VAL A 304 13.16 10.69 -11.04
CA VAL A 304 12.42 11.55 -10.11
C VAL A 304 13.04 12.94 -10.20
N GLY A 305 12.28 13.89 -10.74
CA GLY A 305 12.81 15.17 -11.21
C GLY A 305 14.01 14.97 -12.16
N PRO A 306 15.09 15.77 -12.06
CA PRO A 306 16.24 15.69 -12.97
C PRO A 306 17.15 14.48 -12.70
N ARG A 307 16.90 13.70 -11.64
CA ARG A 307 17.73 12.54 -11.30
C ARG A 307 17.25 11.33 -12.11
N VAL A 308 18.04 10.97 -13.12
CA VAL A 308 17.71 9.85 -14.02
C VAL A 308 18.66 8.69 -13.80
N ASN A 309 18.09 7.50 -13.60
CA ASN A 309 18.82 6.25 -13.54
C ASN A 309 18.33 5.29 -14.63
N HIS A 310 19.24 4.52 -15.21
CA HIS A 310 18.91 3.51 -16.20
C HIS A 310 19.79 2.28 -16.04
N TYR A 311 19.22 1.11 -16.28
CA TYR A 311 19.94 -0.16 -16.28
C TYR A 311 19.23 -1.17 -17.19
N TYR A 312 19.98 -2.17 -17.65
CA TYR A 312 19.42 -3.28 -18.43
C TYR A 312 18.75 -4.27 -17.48
N ASP A 313 17.47 -4.57 -17.74
CA ASP A 313 16.66 -5.44 -16.90
C ASP A 313 16.73 -6.90 -17.38
N ARG A 314 15.83 -7.33 -18.28
CA ARG A 314 15.82 -8.67 -18.88
C ARG A 314 15.83 -8.62 -20.41
N ALA A 315 16.11 -9.76 -21.03
CA ALA A 315 15.99 -9.90 -22.48
C ALA A 315 14.53 -9.73 -22.94
N TRP A 316 14.35 -9.13 -24.11
CA TRP A 316 13.08 -9.18 -24.84
C TRP A 316 12.77 -10.64 -25.21
N THR A 317 11.52 -11.05 -25.04
CA THR A 317 10.99 -12.36 -25.40
C THR A 317 10.07 -12.24 -26.62
N ALA A 318 9.77 -13.37 -27.27
CA ALA A 318 8.83 -13.39 -28.40
C ALA A 318 7.39 -13.01 -28.01
N ALA A 319 7.05 -13.03 -26.72
CA ALA A 319 5.75 -12.61 -26.21
C ALA A 319 5.70 -11.12 -25.84
N ASP A 320 6.83 -10.41 -25.80
CA ASP A 320 6.87 -8.99 -25.45
C ASP A 320 6.54 -8.12 -26.67
N ASP A 321 5.70 -7.10 -26.47
CA ASP A 321 5.49 -6.01 -27.45
C ASP A 321 6.70 -5.07 -27.41
N ARG A 322 7.75 -5.41 -28.19
CA ARG A 322 9.04 -4.69 -28.23
C ARG A 322 8.87 -3.27 -28.76
N ARG A 323 8.50 -2.35 -27.88
CA ARG A 323 8.38 -0.91 -28.11
C ARG A 323 8.97 -0.14 -26.95
N SER A 324 9.54 1.03 -27.24
CA SER A 324 9.94 1.95 -26.20
C SER A 324 8.72 2.73 -25.73
N ARG A 325 8.38 2.63 -24.44
CA ARG A 325 7.31 3.39 -23.82
C ARG A 325 7.81 4.00 -22.53
N LEU A 326 7.63 5.32 -22.40
CA LEU A 326 7.87 6.05 -21.16
C LEU A 326 6.55 6.62 -20.67
N VAL A 327 6.20 6.32 -19.42
CA VAL A 327 5.15 7.02 -18.69
C VAL A 327 5.77 8.28 -18.10
N VAL A 328 5.17 9.42 -18.41
CA VAL A 328 5.56 10.73 -17.89
C VAL A 328 4.47 11.21 -16.95
N ILE A 329 4.88 11.69 -15.77
CA ILE A 329 4.00 12.24 -14.73
C ILE A 329 4.59 13.58 -14.30
N GLY A 330 3.76 14.60 -14.16
CA GLY A 330 4.19 15.95 -13.78
C GLY A 330 2.99 16.82 -13.40
N LEU A 331 3.22 18.09 -13.06
CA LEU A 331 2.14 18.95 -12.55
C LEU A 331 1.04 19.22 -13.59
N LYS A 332 -0.18 19.54 -13.16
CA LYS A 332 -1.30 19.89 -14.06
C LYS A 332 -0.90 21.02 -15.01
N GLY A 333 -1.21 20.86 -16.30
CA GLY A 333 -0.76 21.73 -17.37
C GLY A 333 0.52 21.26 -18.07
N LEU A 334 0.85 19.96 -17.99
CA LEU A 334 2.02 19.40 -18.67
C LEU A 334 1.97 19.67 -20.17
N ASN A 335 3.02 20.28 -20.70
CA ASN A 335 3.14 20.53 -22.12
C ASN A 335 3.61 19.26 -22.84
N ARG A 336 2.67 18.34 -23.07
CA ARG A 336 2.92 17.07 -23.77
C ARG A 336 3.73 17.24 -25.04
N ALA A 337 3.41 18.24 -25.86
CA ALA A 337 4.08 18.46 -27.15
C ALA A 337 5.53 18.94 -27.00
N ALA A 338 5.87 19.67 -25.93
CA ALA A 338 7.24 20.07 -25.65
C ALA A 338 8.06 18.90 -25.09
N ILE A 339 7.47 18.13 -24.17
CA ILE A 339 8.10 16.95 -23.58
C ILE A 339 8.36 15.88 -24.64
N GLU A 340 7.40 15.60 -25.52
CA GLU A 340 7.59 14.70 -26.66
C GLU A 340 8.72 15.17 -27.57
N ARG A 341 8.82 16.49 -27.85
CA ARG A 341 9.94 17.02 -28.63
C ARG A 341 11.29 16.81 -27.94
N ILE A 342 11.38 17.03 -26.64
CA ILE A 342 12.62 16.83 -25.87
C ILE A 342 13.01 15.35 -25.83
N LEU A 343 12.05 14.44 -25.61
CA LEU A 343 12.36 13.01 -25.48
C LEU A 343 12.62 12.30 -26.82
N VAL A 344 12.08 12.82 -27.93
CA VAL A 344 12.22 12.25 -29.27
C VAL A 344 13.42 12.83 -30.05
N SER A 345 13.92 14.03 -29.71
CA SER A 345 15.03 14.72 -30.40
C SER A 345 16.37 13.99 -30.37
#